data_AF-A0A937TLS0-F1
#
_entry.id   AF-A0A937TLS0-F1
#
_cell.length_a   1.000
_cell.length_b   1.000
_cell.length_c   1.000
_cell.angle_alpha   90.00
_cell.angle_beta   90.00
_cell.angle_gamma   90.00
#
_symmetry.space_group_name_H-M   'P 1'
#
loop_
_entity.id
_entity.type
_entity.pdbx_description
1 polymer ?
#
loop_
_entity_poly.entity_id
_entity_poly.type
_entity_poly.pdbx_seq_one_letter_code
_entity_poly.pdbx_strand_id
1 'polypeptide(L)'
;MNTKLTLTIEQTIIKRAKKYAKQKGRSLSDIIENYLKVITKEESKVEIEITPLTKSLRGSFKAPKDFDYKKELSKGLSEKYL
;
A
#
# COMPACT_ATOMS: atom_id res chain seq x y z
N MET A 1 21.96 -0.59 -11.64
CA MET A 1 23.35 -0.28 -11.25
C MET A 1 23.35 -0.02 -9.75
N ASN A 2 24.24 -0.65 -8.97
CA ASN A 2 24.20 -0.55 -7.51
C ASN A 2 25.24 0.46 -7.03
N THR A 3 24.84 1.41 -6.18
CA THR A 3 25.71 2.44 -5.61
C THR A 3 25.73 2.33 -4.09
N LYS A 4 26.84 2.75 -3.46
CA LYS A 4 26.98 2.70 -2.00
C LYS A 4 26.35 3.94 -1.37
N LEU A 5 25.36 3.75 -0.50
CA LEU A 5 24.79 4.79 0.34
C LEU A 5 25.48 4.77 1.72
N THR A 6 26.01 5.91 2.16
CA THR A 6 26.60 6.09 3.50
C THR A 6 25.66 6.97 4.33
N LEU A 7 25.23 6.47 5.49
CA LEU A 7 24.30 7.17 6.38
C LEU A 7 24.97 7.43 7.74
N THR A 8 24.80 8.64 8.26
CA THR A 8 25.21 8.99 9.63
C THR A 8 24.06 8.69 10.58
N ILE A 9 24.23 7.71 11.46
CA ILE A 9 23.21 7.23 12.39
C ILE A 9 23.87 6.98 13.76
N GLU A 10 23.13 7.17 14.84
CA GLU A 10 23.60 6.86 16.20
C GLU A 10 24.06 5.41 16.34
N GLN A 11 25.18 5.21 17.04
CA GLN A 11 25.79 3.89 17.21
C GLN A 11 24.88 2.90 17.96
N THR A 12 24.08 3.40 18.91
CA THR A 12 23.09 2.63 19.68
C THR A 12 22.02 2.03 18.75
N ILE A 13 21.55 2.82 17.78
CA ILE A 13 20.56 2.42 16.78
C ILE A 13 21.18 1.38 15.84
N ILE A 14 22.41 1.59 15.36
CA ILE A 14 23.11 0.63 14.48
C ILE A 14 23.21 -0.75 15.15
N LYS A 15 23.55 -0.81 16.45
CA LYS A 15 23.64 -2.08 17.19
C LYS A 15 22.28 -2.78 17.28
N ARG A 16 21.21 -2.04 17.63
CA ARG A 16 19.85 -2.59 17.71
C ARG A 16 19.36 -3.10 16.35
N ALA A 17 19.59 -2.32 15.30
CA ALA A 17 19.19 -2.66 13.93
C ALA A 17 19.92 -3.92 13.41
N LYS A 18 21.24 -4.03 13.63
CA LYS A 18 22.00 -5.25 13.27
C LYS A 18 21.52 -6.49 14.03
N LYS A 19 21.20 -6.36 15.32
CA LYS A 19 20.65 -7.45 16.12
C LYS A 19 19.29 -7.91 15.56
N TYR A 20 18.41 -6.96 15.26
CA TYR A 20 17.12 -7.24 14.65
C TYR A 20 17.26 -7.95 13.29
N ALA A 21 18.13 -7.43 12.42
CA ALA A 21 18.39 -8.02 11.10
C ALA A 21 18.86 -9.48 11.21
N LYS A 22 19.82 -9.75 12.09
CA LYS A 22 20.33 -11.10 12.36
C LYS A 22 19.24 -12.05 12.86
N GLN A 23 18.39 -11.60 13.79
CA GLN A 23 17.26 -12.39 14.29
C GLN A 23 16.24 -12.74 13.20
N LYS A 24 16.11 -11.89 12.17
CA LYS A 24 15.24 -12.11 11.01
C LYS A 24 15.94 -12.79 9.83
N GLY A 25 17.20 -13.20 9.98
CA GLY A 25 17.98 -13.83 8.90
C GLY A 25 18.22 -12.92 7.70
N ARG A 26 18.28 -11.60 7.91
CA ARG A 26 18.49 -10.60 6.85
C ARG A 26 19.67 -9.69 7.16
N SER A 27 20.24 -9.05 6.14
CA SER A 27 21.23 -7.99 6.36
C SER A 27 20.54 -6.65 6.65
N LEU A 28 21.26 -5.75 7.33
CA LEU A 28 20.77 -4.39 7.57
C LEU A 28 20.56 -3.64 6.24
N SER A 29 21.44 -3.84 5.27
CA SER A 29 21.33 -3.25 3.94
C SER A 29 20.05 -3.71 3.23
N ASP A 30 19.70 -5.01 3.30
CA ASP A 30 18.48 -5.53 2.70
C ASP A 30 17.22 -4.89 3.30
N ILE A 31 17.22 -4.66 4.61
CA ILE A 31 16.09 -4.04 5.31
C ILE A 31 15.92 -2.59 4.85
N ILE A 32 17.02 -1.83 4.82
CA ILE A 32 17.00 -0.42 4.42
C ILE A 32 16.63 -0.29 2.95
N GLU A 33 17.19 -1.11 2.06
CA GLU A 33 16.87 -1.09 0.64
C GLU A 33 15.39 -1.39 0.39
N ASN A 34 14.83 -2.41 1.08
CA ASN A 34 13.40 -2.71 0.97
C ASN A 34 12.53 -1.57 1.50
N TYR A 35 12.92 -0.94 2.61
CA TYR A 35 12.19 0.20 3.15
C TYR A 35 12.19 1.37 2.17
N LEU A 36 13.37 1.72 1.62
CA LEU A 36 13.52 2.74 0.59
C LEU A 36 12.66 2.42 -0.63
N LYS A 37 12.69 1.18 -1.14
CA LYS A 37 11.84 0.72 -2.26
C LYS A 37 10.35 0.94 -2.00
N VAL A 38 9.88 0.77 -0.76
CA VAL A 38 8.46 0.96 -0.43
C VAL A 38 8.10 2.45 -0.39
N ILE A 39 8.93 3.30 0.21
CA ILE A 39 8.62 4.73 0.37
C ILE A 39 8.93 5.56 -0.88
N THR A 40 9.89 5.12 -1.71
CA THR A 40 10.22 5.74 -3.00
C THR A 40 9.57 5.00 -4.15
N LYS A 41 8.66 4.06 -3.87
CA LYS A 41 7.73 3.60 -4.89
C LYS A 41 6.95 4.83 -5.27
N GLU A 42 7.32 5.45 -6.39
CA GLU A 42 6.47 6.46 -7.01
C GLU A 42 5.07 5.86 -6.98
N GLU A 43 4.09 6.65 -6.55
CA GLU A 43 2.77 6.50 -7.12
C GLU A 43 2.97 6.72 -8.63
N SER A 44 3.48 5.70 -9.33
CA SER A 44 2.89 5.41 -10.60
C SER A 44 1.42 5.44 -10.24
N LYS A 45 0.74 6.43 -10.79
CA LYS A 45 -0.60 6.21 -11.26
C LYS A 45 -0.45 4.92 -12.05
N VAL A 46 -0.55 3.80 -11.36
CA VAL A 46 -1.14 2.62 -11.90
C VAL A 46 -2.49 3.21 -12.25
N GLU A 47 -2.57 3.74 -13.48
CA GLU A 47 -3.77 3.56 -14.26
C GLU A 47 -3.97 2.07 -14.14
N ILE A 48 -4.72 1.69 -13.10
CA ILE A 48 -5.37 0.42 -13.05
C ILE A 48 -5.98 0.39 -14.44
N GLU A 49 -5.55 -0.54 -15.29
CA GLU A 49 -6.18 -0.72 -16.59
C GLU A 49 -7.59 -1.20 -16.27
N ILE A 50 -8.46 -0.23 -16.01
CA ILE A 50 -9.86 -0.41 -15.75
C ILE A 50 -10.39 -0.91 -17.08
N THR A 51 -10.91 -2.13 -17.09
CA THR A 51 -11.49 -2.74 -18.29
C THR A 51 -12.49 -1.76 -18.92
N PRO A 52 -12.66 -1.75 -20.26
CA PRO A 52 -13.51 -0.76 -20.92
C PRO A 52 -14.92 -0.63 -20.31
N LEU A 53 -15.50 -1.76 -19.87
CA LEU A 53 -16.78 -1.82 -19.18
C LEU A 53 -16.74 -1.16 -17.79
N THR A 54 -15.74 -1.43 -16.97
CA THR A 54 -15.63 -0.80 -15.65
C THR A 54 -15.33 0.70 -15.78
N LYS A 55 -14.66 1.12 -16.86
CA LYS A 55 -14.37 2.53 -17.16
C LYS A 55 -15.63 3.28 -17.56
N SER A 56 -16.53 2.67 -18.33
CA SER A 56 -17.81 3.28 -18.70
C SER A 56 -18.79 3.37 -17.51
N LEU A 57 -18.70 2.44 -16.56
CA LEU A 57 -19.51 2.46 -15.34
C LEU A 57 -18.96 3.40 -14.26
N ARG A 58 -17.66 3.73 -14.28
CA ARG A 58 -17.06 4.62 -13.29
C ARG A 58 -17.66 6.02 -13.40
N GLY A 59 -18.34 6.47 -12.34
CA GLY A 59 -18.97 7.79 -12.28
C GLY A 59 -20.38 7.87 -12.88
N SER A 60 -20.94 6.74 -13.34
CA SER A 60 -22.35 6.67 -13.78
C SER A 60 -23.32 6.85 -12.61
N PHE A 61 -22.91 6.43 -11.41
CA PHE A 61 -23.66 6.64 -10.17
C PHE A 61 -23.11 7.84 -9.41
N LYS A 62 -24.00 8.77 -9.06
CA LYS A 62 -23.73 9.90 -8.16
C LYS A 62 -24.46 9.65 -6.86
N ALA A 63 -23.71 9.34 -5.81
CA ALA A 63 -24.27 9.15 -4.49
C ALA A 63 -24.86 10.47 -3.96
N PRO A 64 -26.07 10.47 -3.36
CA PRO A 64 -26.56 11.57 -2.54
C PRO A 64 -25.58 11.92 -1.41
N LYS A 65 -25.64 13.16 -0.90
CA LYS A 65 -24.76 13.61 0.19
C LYS A 65 -24.88 12.75 1.46
N ASP A 66 -26.07 12.23 1.73
CA ASP A 66 -26.38 11.41 2.90
C ASP A 66 -26.40 9.90 2.60
N PHE A 67 -25.67 9.47 1.57
CA PHE A 67 -25.67 8.07 1.15
C PHE A 67 -24.88 7.18 2.12
N ASP A 68 -25.59 6.36 2.88
CA ASP A 68 -25.00 5.30 3.71
C ASP A 68 -24.81 4.02 2.89
N TYR A 69 -23.60 3.84 2.39
CA TYR A 69 -23.22 2.66 1.61
C TYR A 69 -23.50 1.34 2.33
N LYS A 70 -23.26 1.26 3.64
CA LYS A 70 -23.40 -0.01 4.38
C LYS A 70 -24.87 -0.38 4.53
N LYS A 71 -25.72 0.61 4.79
CA LYS A 71 -27.16 0.41 4.92
C LYS A 71 -27.79 -0.06 3.60
N GLU A 72 -27.48 0.62 2.49
CA GLU A 72 -28.01 0.25 1.17
C GLU A 72 -27.49 -1.10 0.68
N LEU A 73 -26.22 -1.43 0.96
CA LEU A 73 -25.66 -2.74 0.67
C LEU A 73 -26.39 -3.85 1.44
N SER A 74 -26.61 -3.65 2.75
CA SER A 74 -27.33 -4.62 3.57
C SER A 74 -28.75 -4.84 3.07
N LYS A 75 -29.46 -3.75 2.72
CA LYS A 75 -30.82 -3.82 2.16
C LYS A 75 -30.85 -4.62 0.85
N GLY A 76 -29.96 -4.31 -0.10
CA GLY A 76 -29.92 -5.01 -1.38
C GLY A 76 -29.53 -6.49 -1.27
N LEU A 77 -28.68 -6.85 -0.30
CA LEU A 77 -28.37 -8.25 -0.01
C LEU A 77 -29.56 -8.98 0.62
N SER A 78 -30.28 -8.33 1.54
CA SER A 78 -31.50 -8.89 2.10
C SER A 78 -32.54 -9.12 1.00
N GLU A 79 -32.84 -8.14 0.15
CA GLU A 79 -33.81 -8.31 -0.95
C GLU A 79 -33.43 -9.39 -1.96
N LYS A 80 -32.14 -9.67 -2.12
CA LYS A 80 -31.64 -10.67 -3.08
C LYS A 80 -31.65 -12.10 -2.52
N TYR A 81 -31.43 -12.25 -1.21
CA TYR A 81 -31.14 -13.54 -0.59
C TYR A 81 -32.12 -13.95 0.52
N LEU A 82 -32.96 -13.04 1.00
CA LEU A 82 -34.10 -13.29 1.89
C LEU A 82 -35.41 -13.16 1.11
#